data_AF-A0A662ITS3-F1
#
_entry.id   AF-A0A662ITS3-F1
#
_cell.length_a   1.000
_cell.length_b   1.000
_cell.length_c   1.000
_cell.angle_alpha   90.00
_cell.angle_beta   90.00
_cell.angle_gamma   90.00
#
_symmetry.space_group_name_H-M   'P 1'
#
loop_
_entity.id
_entity.type
_entity.pdbx_description
1 polymer ?
#
loop_
_entity_poly.entity_id
_entity_poly.type
_entity_poly.pdbx_seq_one_letter_code
_entity_poly.pdbx_strand_id
1 'polypeptide(L)'
;MNVRLQFPQTFTWQRIGDVLRIRGTLLREGTYTGLDGHTIYYPADVIREALPTIIGKPLKAVHADMADVVVGFVTAAREVDGGVEIEGV
;
A
#
# COMPACT_ATOMS: atom_id res chain seq x y z
N MET A 1 -11.98 -7.19 -21.92
CA MET A 1 -12.73 -7.44 -20.68
C MET A 1 -12.08 -6.61 -19.59
N ASN A 2 -12.65 -5.45 -19.24
CA ASN A 2 -12.06 -4.55 -18.24
C ASN A 2 -12.47 -5.03 -16.86
N VAL A 3 -11.56 -5.72 -16.17
CA VAL A 3 -11.74 -6.09 -14.77
C VAL A 3 -11.62 -4.80 -13.95
N ARG A 4 -12.75 -4.26 -13.51
CA ARG A 4 -12.78 -3.21 -12.47
C ARG A 4 -12.49 -3.89 -11.14
N LEU A 5 -11.24 -3.80 -10.67
CA LEU A 5 -10.91 -4.11 -9.29
C LEU A 5 -11.51 -3.01 -8.40
N GLN A 6 -12.69 -3.25 -7.84
CA GLN A 6 -13.22 -2.44 -6.75
C GLN A 6 -12.49 -2.86 -5.47
N PHE A 7 -11.45 -2.12 -5.10
CA PHE A 7 -10.92 -2.18 -3.75
C PHE A 7 -11.95 -1.50 -2.83
N PRO A 8 -12.54 -2.17 -1.82
CA PRO A 8 -13.27 -1.47 -0.77
C PRO A 8 -12.31 -0.42 -0.20
N GLN A 9 -12.73 0.84 -0.18
CA GLN A 9 -11.84 2.01 0.03
C GLN A 9 -11.00 1.88 1.31
N THR A 10 -9.83 1.24 1.21
CA THR A 10 -8.85 1.09 2.29
C THR A 10 -7.97 2.31 2.44
N PHE A 11 -8.02 3.23 1.47
CA PHE A 11 -7.20 4.44 1.43
C PHE A 11 -8.05 5.70 1.36
N THR A 12 -7.65 6.67 2.18
CA THR A 12 -8.15 8.04 2.19
C THR A 12 -7.10 8.95 1.57
N TRP A 13 -7.58 9.88 0.75
CA TRP A 13 -6.78 10.86 0.04
C TRP A 13 -7.18 12.24 0.53
N GLN A 14 -6.21 13.03 0.98
CA GLN A 14 -6.46 14.36 1.49
C GLN A 14 -5.40 15.32 0.96
N ARG A 15 -5.83 16.36 0.24
CA ARG A 15 -4.93 17.46 -0.12
C ARG A 15 -4.66 18.33 1.11
N ILE A 16 -3.40 18.59 1.41
CA ILE A 16 -2.95 19.46 2.50
C ILE A 16 -2.02 20.52 1.89
N GLY A 17 -2.55 21.72 1.66
CA GLY A 17 -1.84 22.76 0.91
C GLY A 17 -1.53 22.29 -0.53
N ASP A 18 -0.24 22.23 -0.85
CA ASP A 18 0.28 21.80 -2.15
C ASP A 18 0.66 20.31 -2.20
N VAL A 19 0.38 19.55 -1.15
CA VAL A 19 0.78 18.13 -1.03
C VAL A 19 -0.42 17.21 -0.92
N LEU A 20 -0.26 15.94 -1.31
CA LEU A 20 -1.30 14.91 -1.30
C LEU A 20 -0.99 13.88 -0.21
N ARG A 21 -1.74 13.92 0.89
CA ARG A 21 -1.66 12.92 1.94
C ARG A 21 -2.48 11.70 1.57
N ILE A 22 -1.87 10.53 1.71
CA ILE A 22 -2.47 9.22 1.45
C ILE A 22 -2.38 8.43 2.74
N ARG A 23 -3.49 7.87 3.21
CA ARG A 23 -3.50 7.03 4.41
C ARG A 23 -4.40 5.83 4.24
N GLY A 24 -3.92 4.64 4.60
CA GLY A 24 -4.74 3.44 4.52
C GLY A 24 -4.01 2.14 4.79
N THR A 25 -4.77 1.05 4.75
CA THR A 25 -4.24 -0.31 4.98
C THR A 25 -3.46 -0.79 3.77
N LEU A 26 -2.15 -0.99 3.93
CA LEU A 26 -1.27 -1.52 2.90
C LEU A 26 -1.50 -3.01 2.68
N LEU A 27 -1.42 -3.79 3.76
CA LEU A 27 -1.49 -5.25 3.72
C LEU A 27 -2.07 -5.76 5.03
N ARG A 28 -2.82 -6.86 4.98
CA ARG A 28 -3.25 -7.62 6.15
C ARG A 28 -2.83 -9.08 5.97
N GLU A 29 -2.91 -9.83 7.05
CA GLU A 29 -2.78 -11.27 7.01
C GLU A 29 -3.78 -11.84 6.01
N GLY A 30 -3.29 -12.70 5.12
CA GLY A 30 -4.15 -13.33 4.12
C GLY A 30 -3.41 -13.84 2.91
N THR A 31 -4.18 -14.40 1.98
CA THR A 31 -3.69 -14.96 0.74
C THR A 31 -3.90 -13.97 -0.39
N TYR A 32 -2.83 -13.66 -1.12
CA TYR A 32 -2.82 -12.69 -2.21
C TYR A 32 -2.29 -13.33 -3.48
N THR A 33 -2.94 -13.06 -4.60
CA THR A 33 -2.50 -13.50 -5.91
C THR A 33 -1.89 -12.33 -6.66
N GLY A 34 -0.61 -12.46 -7.02
CA GLY A 34 0.11 -11.47 -7.83
C GLY A 34 -0.42 -11.40 -9.26
N LEU A 35 -0.03 -10.36 -9.99
CA LEU A 35 -0.38 -10.23 -11.42
C LEU A 35 0.26 -11.32 -12.30
N ASP A 36 1.31 -11.96 -11.78
CA ASP A 36 1.97 -13.12 -12.37
C ASP A 36 1.20 -14.44 -12.13
N GLY A 37 0.08 -14.39 -11.39
CA GLY A 37 -0.75 -15.55 -11.06
C GLY A 37 -0.23 -16.35 -9.86
N HIS A 38 0.91 -15.99 -9.28
CA HIS A 38 1.42 -16.68 -8.10
C HIS A 38 0.64 -16.26 -6.86
N THR A 39 0.25 -17.25 -6.06
CA THR A 39 -0.52 -17.04 -4.84
C THR A 39 0.38 -17.26 -3.63
N ILE A 40 0.44 -16.26 -2.76
CA ILE A 40 1.29 -16.25 -1.57
C ILE A 40 0.42 -15.89 -0.36
N TYR A 41 0.60 -16.64 0.73
CA TYR A 41 0.03 -16.29 2.02
C TYR A 41 1.02 -15.44 2.80
N TYR A 42 0.55 -14.29 3.29
CA TYR A 42 1.32 -13.36 4.11
C TYR A 42 0.85 -13.48 5.56
N PRO A 43 1.61 -14.13 6.44
CA PRO A 43 1.29 -14.20 7.87
C PRO A 43 1.61 -12.87 8.59
N ALA A 44 0.86 -12.57 9.66
CA ALA A 44 0.97 -11.28 10.37
C ALA A 44 2.35 -11.02 11.00
N ASP A 45 3.11 -12.05 11.36
CA ASP A 45 4.48 -11.94 11.88
C ASP A 45 5.46 -11.42 10.81
N VAL A 46 5.44 -11.99 9.60
CA VAL A 46 6.26 -11.54 8.47
C VAL A 46 5.92 -10.09 8.09
N ILE A 47 4.63 -9.75 8.09
CA ILE A 47 4.16 -8.39 7.83
C ILE A 47 4.76 -7.40 8.85
N ARG A 48 4.77 -7.77 10.14
CA ARG A 48 5.34 -6.94 11.21
C ARG A 48 6.86 -6.79 11.10
N GLU A 49 7.56 -7.88 10.80
CA GLU A 49 9.02 -7.86 10.63
C GLU A 49 9.43 -6.93 9.48
N ALA A 50 8.63 -6.90 8.40
CA ALA A 50 8.88 -6.04 7.26
C ALA A 50 8.52 -4.55 7.49
N LEU A 51 7.78 -4.21 8.55
CA LEU A 51 7.27 -2.85 8.80
C LEU A 51 8.34 -1.74 8.65
N PRO A 52 9.57 -1.86 9.21
CA PRO A 52 10.59 -0.82 9.13
C PRO A 52 11.06 -0.55 7.69
N THR A 53 10.89 -1.52 6.80
CA THR A 53 11.37 -1.44 5.41
C THR A 53 10.45 -0.65 4.48
N ILE A 54 9.25 -0.32 4.95
CA ILE A 54 8.19 0.31 4.16
C ILE A 54 8.41 1.83 4.09
N ILE A 55 9.01 2.44 5.11
CA ILE A 55 9.30 3.87 5.13
C ILE A 55 10.23 4.24 3.97
N GLY A 56 9.90 5.32 3.26
CA GLY A 56 10.64 5.81 2.09
C GLY A 56 10.35 5.04 0.81
N LYS A 57 9.49 4.02 0.82
CA LYS A 57 9.04 3.37 -0.42
C LYS A 57 8.16 4.32 -1.24
N PRO A 58 8.31 4.34 -2.57
CA PRO A 58 7.52 5.22 -3.44
C PRO A 58 6.05 4.79 -3.48
N LEU A 59 5.15 5.77 -3.44
CA LEU A 59 3.73 5.59 -3.70
C LEU A 59 3.42 5.95 -5.15
N LYS A 60 2.71 5.07 -5.85
CA LYS A 60 2.35 5.26 -7.26
C LYS A 60 0.84 5.43 -7.38
N ALA A 61 0.39 6.38 -8.20
CA ALA A 61 -1.04 6.63 -8.41
C ALA A 61 -1.73 5.53 -9.22
N VAL A 62 -0.95 4.77 -10.00
CA VAL A 62 -1.42 3.66 -10.83
C VAL A 62 -0.49 2.47 -10.67
N HIS A 63 -1.00 1.29 -11.00
CA HIS A 63 -0.20 0.06 -11.01
C HIS A 63 0.66 0.00 -12.28
N ALA A 64 1.69 0.86 -12.34
CA ALA A 64 2.64 0.93 -13.45
C ALA A 64 4.08 0.87 -12.94
N ASP A 65 4.95 0.18 -13.68
CA ASP A 65 6.37 0.06 -13.32
C ASP A 65 7.24 1.14 -13.96
N MET A 66 6.81 2.39 -13.84
CA MET A 66 7.56 3.55 -14.35
C MET A 66 7.79 4.55 -13.21
N ALA A 67 8.87 5.32 -13.28
CA ALA A 67 9.25 6.26 -12.22
C ALA A 67 8.41 7.56 -12.25
N ASP A 68 7.87 7.90 -13.40
CA ASP A 68 7.03 9.08 -13.66
C ASP A 68 5.63 8.99 -13.02
N VAL A 69 5.22 7.81 -12.55
CA VAL A 69 3.93 7.62 -11.86
C VAL A 69 4.03 7.70 -10.32
N VAL A 70 5.21 8.02 -9.78
CA VAL A 70 5.43 8.22 -8.34
C VAL A 70 4.80 9.54 -7.91
N VAL A 71 3.92 9.50 -6.92
CA VAL A 71 3.16 10.65 -6.41
C VAL A 71 3.51 11.02 -4.98
N GLY A 72 4.46 10.31 -4.36
CA GLY A 72 4.92 10.57 -3.00
C GLY A 72 5.72 9.40 -2.43
N PHE A 73 5.99 9.45 -1.14
CA PHE A 73 6.69 8.40 -0.41
C PHE A 73 5.96 8.05 0.87
N VAL A 74 6.11 6.80 1.33
CA VAL A 74 5.63 6.41 2.66
C VAL A 74 6.45 7.15 3.72
N THR A 75 5.79 7.95 4.54
CA THR A 75 6.41 8.75 5.61
C THR A 75 6.20 8.12 6.99
N ALA A 76 5.13 7.34 7.16
CA ALA A 76 4.88 6.59 8.37
C ALA A 76 4.21 5.24 8.06
N ALA A 77 4.47 4.26 8.92
CA ALA A 77 3.83 2.97 8.89
C ALA A 77 3.57 2.55 10.34
N ARG A 78 2.42 1.92 10.59
CA ARG A 78 2.07 1.39 11.90
C ARG A 78 1.40 0.04 11.76
N GLU A 79 1.62 -0.80 12.76
CA GLU A 79 0.86 -2.03 12.90
C GLU A 79 -0.60 -1.73 13.22
N VAL A 80 -1.50 -2.50 12.60
CA VAL A 80 -2.92 -2.57 12.90
C VAL A 80 -3.32 -4.04 13.05
N ASP A 81 -4.51 -4.33 13.55
CA ASP A 81 -4.95 -5.70 13.82
C ASP A 81 -4.78 -6.62 12.59
N GLY A 82 -3.78 -7.50 12.66
CA GLY A 82 -3.37 -8.40 11.58
C GLY A 82 -2.86 -7.70 10.32
N GLY A 83 -2.21 -6.53 10.39
CA GLY A 83 -1.71 -5.85 9.18
C GLY A 83 -0.90 -4.57 9.41
N VAL A 84 -0.72 -3.81 8.32
CA VAL A 84 0.00 -2.52 8.32
C VAL A 84 -0.85 -1.44 7.69
N GLU A 85 -0.95 -0.31 8.39
CA GLU A 85 -1.44 0.95 7.86
C GLU A 85 -0.26 1.85 7.53
N ILE A 86 -0.33 2.53 6.38
CA ILE A 86 0.67 3.51 5.96
C ILE A 86 0.08 4.91 5.89
N GLU A 87 0.97 5.87 6.00
CA GLU A 87 0.76 7.25 5.61
C GLU A 87 1.89 7.67 4.67
N GLY A 88 1.54 8.39 3.61
CA GLY A 88 2.51 8.97 2.70
C GLY A 88 2.09 10.33 2.19
N VAL A 89 3.08 11.07 1.71
CA VAL A 89 2.99 12.45 1.25
C VAL A 89 3.86 12.63 0.01
#